data_AF-A0A9W8JF26-F1
#
_entry.id   AF-A0A9W8JF26-F1
#
_cell.length_a   1.000
_cell.length_b   1.000
_cell.length_c   1.000
_cell.angle_alpha   90.00
_cell.angle_beta   90.00
_cell.angle_gamma   90.00
#
_symmetry.space_group_name_H-M   'P 1'
#
loop_
_entity.id
_entity.type
_entity.pdbx_description
1 polymer ?
#
loop_
_entity_poly.entity_id
_entity_poly.type
_entity_poly.pdbx_seq_one_letter_code
_entity_poly.pdbx_strand_id
1 'polypeptide(L)'
;MAAHPARELLGIVKYYGGLALARYRKLHLFGKLLIWLVILFYICIGIFVVIVTPARIAQFLYDKAKLLAATRLGWLGIIAAMVCISFPPLIGHTTLVTLCGFAYGMEGFFIALAGSVLGSAVVFSVLRLLFRERIRAWSAQNEKWQALESVVASPASHLLEHANDRFQPLLPPFVLPRERKAFL
;
A
#
# COMPACT_ATOMS: atom_id res chain seq x y z
N MET A 1 -40.81 12.80 18.62
CA MET A 1 -40.43 12.18 17.32
C MET A 1 -38.91 12.15 17.23
N ALA A 2 -38.26 11.08 17.71
CA ALA A 2 -36.80 10.93 17.67
C ALA A 2 -36.47 9.81 16.67
N ALA A 3 -35.96 10.17 15.50
CA ALA A 3 -35.49 9.20 14.51
C ALA A 3 -34.24 8.51 15.07
N HIS A 4 -34.33 7.19 15.23
CA HIS A 4 -33.30 6.36 15.83
C HIS A 4 -32.07 6.29 14.89
N PRO A 5 -30.86 6.72 15.30
CA PRO A 5 -29.68 6.84 14.42
C PRO A 5 -29.25 5.51 13.78
N ALA A 6 -29.66 4.39 14.39
CA ALA A 6 -29.43 3.04 13.86
C ALA A 6 -30.09 2.79 12.50
N ARG A 7 -31.22 3.44 12.17
CA ARG A 7 -31.93 3.22 10.91
C ARG A 7 -31.30 3.95 9.72
N GLU A 8 -30.75 5.14 9.95
CA GLU A 8 -29.98 5.85 8.91
C GLU A 8 -28.67 5.12 8.59
N LEU A 9 -27.94 4.65 9.61
CA LEU A 9 -26.74 3.84 9.42
C LEU A 9 -27.03 2.57 8.61
N LEU A 10 -28.15 1.89 8.90
CA LEU A 10 -28.57 0.71 8.13
C LEU A 10 -28.90 1.05 6.66
N GLY A 11 -29.52 2.21 6.41
CA GLY A 11 -29.80 2.69 5.06
C GLY A 11 -28.53 2.98 4.26
N ILE A 12 -27.57 3.66 4.90
CA ILE A 12 -26.25 3.97 4.33
C ILE A 12 -25.50 2.66 4.03
N VAL A 13 -25.39 1.75 4.99
CA VAL A 13 -24.70 0.46 4.80
C VAL A 13 -25.31 -0.36 3.66
N LYS A 14 -26.65 -0.41 3.56
CA LYS A 14 -27.34 -1.10 2.47
C LYS A 14 -27.14 -0.42 1.12
N TYR A 15 -27.15 0.92 1.07
CA TYR A 15 -26.94 1.70 -0.15
C TYR A 15 -25.51 1.54 -0.69
N TYR A 16 -24.51 1.71 0.16
CA TYR A 16 -23.10 1.51 -0.19
C TYR A 16 -22.80 0.04 -0.49
N GLY A 17 -23.40 -0.91 0.23
CA GLY A 17 -23.31 -2.34 -0.04
C GLY A 17 -23.88 -2.72 -1.40
N GLY A 18 -25.04 -2.17 -1.77
CA GLY A 18 -25.67 -2.37 -3.09
C GLY A 18 -24.84 -1.79 -4.25
N LEU A 19 -24.24 -0.62 -4.06
CA LEU A 19 -23.33 0.01 -5.03
C LEU A 19 -22.02 -0.77 -5.18
N ALA A 20 -21.46 -1.26 -4.07
CA ALA A 20 -20.27 -2.12 -4.08
C ALA A 20 -20.54 -3.44 -4.82
N LEU A 21 -21.66 -4.10 -4.52
CA LEU A 21 -22.11 -5.33 -5.17
C LEU A 21 -22.37 -5.14 -6.68
N ALA A 22 -23.00 -4.04 -7.08
CA ALA A 22 -23.26 -3.73 -8.48
C ALA A 22 -21.97 -3.49 -9.29
N ARG A 23 -20.98 -2.82 -8.70
CA ARG A 23 -19.63 -2.65 -9.30
C ARG A 23 -18.83 -3.95 -9.33
N TYR A 24 -18.92 -4.75 -8.27
CA TYR A 24 -18.26 -6.06 -8.19
C TYR A 24 -18.79 -7.02 -9.27
N ARG A 25 -20.09 -6.96 -9.57
CA ARG A 25 -20.73 -7.82 -10.56
C ARG A 25 -20.28 -7.53 -12.00
N LYS A 26 -19.94 -6.27 -12.33
CA LYS A 26 -19.40 -5.84 -13.63
C LYS A 26 -17.88 -6.08 -13.81
N LEU A 27 -17.19 -6.62 -12.80
CA LEU A 27 -15.73 -6.81 -12.83
C LEU A 27 -15.34 -8.23 -13.30
N HIS A 28 -14.33 -8.30 -14.19
CA HIS A 28 -13.81 -9.50 -14.86
C HIS A 28 -13.50 -10.66 -13.88
N LEU A 29 -13.72 -11.91 -14.31
CA LEU A 29 -13.57 -13.14 -13.49
C LEU A 29 -12.26 -13.17 -12.69
N PHE A 30 -11.15 -12.74 -13.29
CA PHE A 30 -9.83 -12.67 -12.64
C PHE A 30 -9.78 -11.75 -11.41
N GLY A 31 -10.49 -10.62 -11.43
CA GLY A 31 -10.54 -9.70 -10.29
C GLY A 31 -11.34 -10.31 -9.13
N LYS A 32 -12.45 -10.99 -9.43
CA LYS A 32 -13.19 -11.75 -8.41
C LYS A 32 -12.37 -12.89 -7.83
N LEU A 33 -11.64 -13.62 -8.69
CA LEU A 33 -10.77 -14.73 -8.28
C LEU A 33 -9.65 -14.24 -7.37
N LEU A 34 -8.97 -13.14 -7.72
CA LEU A 34 -7.90 -12.57 -6.90
C LEU A 34 -8.43 -12.10 -5.55
N ILE A 35 -9.55 -11.40 -5.52
CA ILE A 35 -10.14 -10.93 -4.25
C ILE A 35 -10.60 -12.10 -3.38
N TRP A 36 -11.24 -13.12 -3.97
CA TRP A 36 -11.59 -14.34 -3.24
C TRP A 36 -10.36 -15.11 -2.74
N LEU A 37 -9.31 -15.19 -3.54
CA LEU A 37 -8.05 -15.85 -3.16
C LEU A 37 -7.37 -15.10 -2.00
N VAL A 38 -7.34 -13.77 -2.04
CA VAL A 38 -6.81 -12.94 -0.95
C VAL A 38 -7.64 -13.10 0.31
N ILE A 39 -8.97 -13.05 0.23
CA ILE A 39 -9.87 -13.27 1.36
C ILE A 39 -9.66 -14.66 1.95
N LEU A 40 -9.64 -15.71 1.11
CA LEU A 40 -9.41 -17.09 1.53
C LEU A 40 -8.05 -17.24 2.20
N PHE A 41 -7.01 -16.62 1.65
CA PHE A 41 -5.66 -16.63 2.22
C PHE A 41 -5.63 -16.00 3.61
N TYR A 42 -6.26 -14.83 3.81
CA TYR A 42 -6.34 -14.18 5.13
C TYR A 42 -7.16 -15.00 6.13
N ILE A 43 -8.26 -15.62 5.70
CA ILE A 43 -9.06 -16.51 6.56
C ILE A 43 -8.21 -17.72 6.99
N CYS A 44 -7.50 -18.34 6.05
CA CYS A 44 -6.63 -19.49 6.32
C CYS A 44 -5.54 -19.14 7.35
N ILE A 45 -4.93 -17.96 7.22
CA ILE A 45 -3.94 -17.46 8.18
C ILE A 45 -4.55 -17.12 9.53
N GLY A 46 -5.72 -16.47 9.56
CA GLY A 46 -6.42 -16.18 10.81
C GLY A 46 -6.73 -17.47 11.59
N ILE A 47 -7.25 -18.49 10.90
CA ILE A 47 -7.51 -19.81 11.49
C ILE A 47 -6.20 -20.45 11.97
N PHE A 48 -5.13 -20.40 11.16
CA PHE A 48 -3.83 -20.94 11.52
C PHE A 48 -3.26 -20.28 12.79
N VAL A 49 -3.34 -18.96 12.93
CA VAL A 49 -2.86 -18.22 14.12
C VAL A 49 -3.70 -18.51 15.36
N VAL A 50 -5.00 -18.76 15.21
CA VAL A 50 -5.87 -19.12 16.34
C VAL A 50 -5.57 -20.54 16.83
N ILE A 51 -5.36 -21.49 15.90
CA ILE A 51 -5.03 -22.88 16.23
C ILE A 51 -3.60 -22.99 16.79
N VAL A 52 -2.64 -22.37 16.11
CA VAL A 52 -1.23 -22.37 16.50
C VAL A 52 -1.00 -21.13 17.36
N THR A 53 -1.14 -21.30 18.68
CA THR A 53 -0.94 -20.24 19.67
C THR A 53 0.26 -19.34 19.31
N PRO A 54 0.13 -18.00 19.31
CA PRO A 54 1.17 -17.08 18.85
C PRO A 54 2.50 -17.24 19.57
N ALA A 55 2.49 -17.70 20.83
CA ALA A 55 3.69 -18.02 21.59
C ALA A 55 4.53 -19.14 20.94
N ARG A 56 3.90 -20.19 20.41
CA ARG A 56 4.58 -21.29 19.73
C ARG A 56 5.18 -20.84 18.39
N ILE A 57 4.45 -20.01 17.65
CA ILE A 57 4.92 -19.40 16.40
C ILE A 57 6.15 -18.53 16.68
N ALA A 58 6.08 -17.68 17.70
CA ALA A 58 7.17 -16.79 18.09
C ALA A 58 8.42 -17.57 18.54
N GLN A 59 8.26 -18.63 19.34
CA GLN A 59 9.37 -19.50 19.75
C GLN A 59 10.02 -20.18 18.54
N PHE A 60 9.22 -20.74 17.63
CA PHE A 60 9.75 -21.37 16.41
C PHE A 60 10.50 -20.37 15.53
N LEU A 61 9.91 -19.18 15.31
CA LEU A 61 10.55 -18.11 14.56
C LEU A 61 11.84 -17.62 15.24
N TYR A 62 11.86 -17.55 16.57
CA TYR A 62 13.05 -17.17 17.34
C TYR A 62 14.18 -18.20 17.18
N ASP A 63 13.87 -19.49 17.29
CA ASP A 63 14.86 -20.56 17.10
C ASP A 63 15.44 -20.55 15.69
N LYS A 64 14.59 -20.30 14.67
CA LYS A 64 15.03 -20.15 13.28
C LYS A 64 15.83 -18.87 13.06
N ALA A 65 15.43 -17.76 13.66
CA ALA A 65 16.15 -16.49 13.59
C ALA A 65 17.54 -16.61 14.21
N LYS A 66 17.67 -17.31 15.35
CA LYS A 66 18.96 -17.58 16.01
C LYS A 66 19.86 -18.48 15.16
N LEU A 67 19.29 -19.51 14.53
CA LEU A 67 20.03 -20.38 13.61
C LEU A 67 20.52 -19.60 12.38
N LEU A 68 19.68 -18.73 11.81
CA LEU A 68 20.08 -17.82 10.73
C LEU A 68 21.16 -16.86 11.21
N ALA A 69 21.03 -16.26 12.38
CA ALA A 69 22.02 -15.34 12.96
C ALA A 69 23.39 -15.98 13.18
N ALA A 70 23.43 -17.29 13.46
CA ALA A 70 24.68 -18.04 13.56
C ALA A 70 25.38 -18.24 12.20
N THR A 71 24.68 -18.05 11.07
CA THR A 71 25.25 -18.19 9.73
C THR A 71 25.75 -16.85 9.17
N ARG A 72 26.86 -16.89 8.44
CA ARG A 72 27.50 -15.70 7.83
C ARG A 72 26.59 -14.91 6.86
N LEU A 73 25.55 -15.54 6.31
CA LEU A 73 24.56 -14.93 5.40
C LEU A 73 23.18 -14.75 6.05
N GLY A 74 23.08 -14.85 7.38
CA GLY A 74 21.80 -14.77 8.10
C GLY A 74 21.03 -13.47 7.90
N TRP A 75 21.74 -12.36 7.68
CA TRP A 75 21.16 -11.04 7.45
C TRP A 75 20.34 -10.98 6.15
N LEU A 76 20.82 -11.63 5.08
CA LEU A 76 20.08 -11.78 3.81
C LEU A 76 18.83 -12.62 4.00
N GLY A 77 18.90 -13.66 4.84
CA GLY A 77 17.75 -14.51 5.15
C GLY A 77 16.62 -13.75 5.84
N ILE A 78 16.94 -12.84 6.78
CA ILE A 78 15.92 -12.00 7.44
C ILE A 78 15.32 -10.99 6.48
N ILE A 79 16.15 -10.34 5.64
CA ILE A 79 15.66 -9.42 4.61
C ILE A 79 14.72 -10.14 3.64
N ALA A 80 15.10 -11.32 3.16
CA ALA A 80 14.27 -12.14 2.28
C ALA A 80 12.95 -12.53 2.97
N ALA A 81 12.99 -12.91 4.25
CA ALA A 81 11.78 -13.23 5.01
C ALA A 81 10.85 -12.01 5.15
N MET A 82 11.38 -10.81 5.40
CA MET A 82 10.60 -9.57 5.44
C MET A 82 9.95 -9.25 4.09
N VAL A 83 10.68 -9.43 2.99
CA VAL A 83 10.15 -9.24 1.63
C VAL A 83 9.03 -10.25 1.37
N CYS A 84 9.24 -11.54 1.66
CA CYS A 84 8.22 -12.58 1.47
C CYS A 84 6.96 -12.32 2.30
N ILE A 85 7.10 -11.87 3.55
CA ILE A 85 5.96 -11.53 4.43
C ILE A 85 5.21 -10.27 3.96
N SER A 86 5.81 -9.48 3.07
CA SER A 86 5.18 -8.29 2.52
C SER A 86 4.30 -8.61 1.28
N PHE A 87 4.39 -9.85 0.75
CA PHE A 87 3.84 -10.24 -0.55
C PHE A 87 2.48 -10.94 -0.56
N PRO A 88 1.85 -11.10 0.58
CA PRO A 88 0.65 -10.36 0.92
C PRO A 88 0.88 -9.69 2.28
N PRO A 89 0.42 -8.46 2.56
CA PRO A 89 0.77 -7.76 3.80
C PRO A 89 0.31 -8.54 5.05
N LEU A 90 1.21 -9.39 5.54
CA LEU A 90 0.96 -10.33 6.61
C LEU A 90 1.14 -9.63 7.95
N ILE A 91 0.26 -9.93 8.90
CA ILE A 91 0.39 -9.54 10.30
C ILE A 91 1.54 -10.38 10.89
N GLY A 92 2.78 -9.94 10.69
CA GLY A 92 3.98 -10.69 11.05
C GLY A 92 5.29 -9.96 10.74
N HIS A 93 5.23 -8.90 9.92
CA HIS A 93 6.38 -8.04 9.66
C HIS A 93 6.94 -7.43 10.96
N THR A 94 6.09 -6.88 11.82
CA THR A 94 6.51 -6.32 13.12
C THR A 94 7.14 -7.38 14.02
N THR A 95 6.60 -8.60 14.07
CA THR A 95 7.16 -9.72 14.83
C THR A 95 8.57 -10.07 14.33
N LEU A 96 8.79 -10.11 13.01
CA LEU A 96 10.12 -10.33 12.42
C LEU A 96 11.10 -9.20 12.73
N VAL A 97 10.67 -7.95 12.68
CA VAL A 97 11.51 -6.79 13.07
C VAL A 97 11.96 -6.93 14.52
N THR A 98 11.03 -7.23 15.43
CA THR A 98 11.34 -7.41 16.85
C THR A 98 12.28 -8.61 17.09
N LEU A 99 12.05 -9.73 16.40
CA LEU A 99 12.92 -10.91 16.47
C LEU A 99 14.32 -10.62 15.93
N CYS A 100 14.44 -9.85 14.85
CA CYS A 100 15.73 -9.41 14.32
C CYS A 100 16.50 -8.57 15.35
N GLY A 101 15.81 -7.65 16.03
CA GLY A 101 16.39 -6.87 17.13
C GLY A 101 16.87 -7.76 18.29
N PHE A 102 16.10 -8.79 18.66
CA PHE A 102 16.50 -9.74 19.70
C PHE A 102 17.64 -10.69 19.29
N ALA A 103 17.73 -11.06 18.01
CA ALA A 103 18.74 -11.99 17.51
C ALA A 103 20.09 -11.32 17.23
N TYR A 104 20.09 -10.09 16.71
CA TYR A 104 21.30 -9.36 16.29
C TYR A 104 21.66 -8.15 17.17
N GLY A 105 20.83 -7.79 18.14
CA GLY A 105 21.08 -6.63 19.01
C GLY A 105 21.12 -5.31 18.20
N MET A 106 22.13 -4.47 18.49
CA MET A 106 22.29 -3.15 17.84
C MET A 106 22.51 -3.24 16.32
N GLU A 107 23.23 -4.27 15.85
CA GLU A 107 23.45 -4.52 14.41
C GLU A 107 22.14 -4.92 13.69
N GLY A 108 21.19 -5.49 14.44
CA GLY A 108 19.87 -5.85 13.93
C GLY A 108 19.05 -4.66 13.47
N PHE A 109 19.33 -3.45 13.98
CA PHE A 109 18.65 -2.23 13.57
C PHE A 109 18.91 -1.89 12.10
N PHE A 110 20.18 -1.96 11.66
CA PHE A 110 20.56 -1.67 10.29
C PHE A 110 19.97 -2.71 9.32
N ILE A 111 19.96 -3.98 9.71
CA ILE A 111 19.37 -5.08 8.92
C ILE A 111 17.85 -4.90 8.79
N ALA A 112 17.16 -4.59 9.88
CA ALA A 112 15.72 -4.38 9.87
C ALA A 112 15.31 -3.14 9.06
N LEU A 113 16.10 -2.07 9.13
CA LEU A 113 15.89 -0.85 8.35
C LEU A 113 16.08 -1.11 6.86
N ALA A 114 17.19 -1.74 6.46
CA ALA A 114 17.44 -2.13 5.09
C ALA A 114 16.36 -3.09 4.56
N GLY A 115 15.98 -4.09 5.35
CA GLY A 115 14.92 -5.05 5.01
C GLY A 115 13.56 -4.40 4.81
N SER A 116 13.18 -3.45 5.66
CA SER A 116 11.90 -2.73 5.55
C SER A 116 11.86 -1.82 4.31
N VAL A 117 12.95 -1.12 4.00
CA VAL A 117 13.05 -0.26 2.81
C VAL A 117 13.01 -1.10 1.54
N LEU A 118 13.80 -2.19 1.48
CA LEU A 118 13.81 -3.10 0.34
C LEU A 118 12.45 -3.79 0.18
N GLY A 119 11.85 -4.30 1.25
CA GLY A 119 10.51 -4.90 1.22
C GLY A 119 9.47 -3.94 0.67
N SER A 120 9.44 -2.69 1.16
CA SER A 120 8.53 -1.66 0.66
C SER A 120 8.78 -1.32 -0.81
N ALA A 121 10.05 -1.22 -1.24
CA ALA A 121 10.41 -0.94 -2.62
C ALA A 121 9.99 -2.07 -3.58
N VAL A 122 10.17 -3.34 -3.18
CA VAL A 122 9.75 -4.49 -3.98
C VAL A 122 8.23 -4.56 -4.06
N VAL A 123 7.52 -4.39 -2.95
CA VAL A 123 6.04 -4.37 -2.95
C VAL A 123 5.52 -3.22 -3.80
N PHE A 124 6.07 -2.02 -3.64
CA PHE A 124 5.72 -0.86 -4.48
C PHE A 124 5.95 -1.15 -5.95
N SER A 125 7.09 -1.75 -6.30
CA SER A 125 7.42 -2.11 -7.68
C SER A 125 6.44 -3.13 -8.23
N VAL A 126 6.14 -4.21 -7.50
CA VAL A 126 5.22 -5.23 -8.01
C VAL A 126 3.79 -4.72 -8.07
N LEU A 127 3.31 -3.96 -7.08
CA LEU A 127 2.01 -3.30 -7.18
C LEU A 127 1.99 -2.35 -8.38
N ARG A 128 3.03 -1.55 -8.59
CA ARG A 128 3.12 -0.67 -9.75
C ARG A 128 3.10 -1.45 -11.06
N LEU A 129 3.81 -2.56 -11.16
CA LEU A 129 3.89 -3.38 -12.37
C LEU A 129 2.59 -4.17 -12.62
N LEU A 130 1.95 -4.69 -11.57
CA LEU A 130 0.69 -5.44 -11.65
C LEU A 130 -0.50 -4.52 -11.95
N PHE A 131 -0.50 -3.31 -11.38
CA PHE A 131 -1.57 -2.33 -11.58
C PHE A 131 -1.33 -1.36 -12.74
N ARG A 132 -0.14 -1.29 -13.36
CA ARG A 132 0.11 -0.39 -14.51
C ARG A 132 -0.85 -0.63 -15.67
N GLU A 133 -1.10 -1.89 -16.00
CA GLU A 133 -1.96 -2.28 -17.13
C GLU A 133 -3.42 -2.03 -16.76
N ARG A 134 -3.77 -2.22 -15.48
CA ARG A 134 -5.11 -1.92 -14.96
C ARG A 134 -5.39 -0.42 -14.93
N ILE A 135 -4.44 0.40 -14.51
CA ILE A 135 -4.57 1.86 -14.46
C ILE A 135 -4.68 2.40 -15.88
N ARG A 136 -3.84 1.94 -16.83
CA ARG A 136 -3.96 2.33 -18.24
C ARG A 136 -5.32 1.95 -18.83
N ALA A 137 -5.80 0.73 -18.56
CA ALA A 137 -7.12 0.30 -19.01
C ALA A 137 -8.28 1.08 -18.34
N TRP A 138 -8.09 1.57 -17.12
CA TRP A 138 -9.10 2.33 -16.38
C TRP A 138 -9.11 3.82 -16.74
N SER A 139 -7.95 4.44 -16.97
CA SER A 139 -7.85 5.81 -17.51
C SER A 139 -8.45 5.89 -18.91
N ALA A 140 -8.20 4.89 -19.77
CA ALA A 140 -8.79 4.84 -21.11
C ALA A 140 -10.32 4.76 -21.11
N GLN A 141 -10.95 4.26 -20.04
CA GLN A 141 -12.41 4.10 -19.95
C GLN A 141 -13.14 5.34 -19.39
N ASN A 142 -12.43 6.33 -18.88
CA ASN A 142 -13.05 7.48 -18.23
C ASN A 142 -12.73 8.76 -19.01
N GLU A 143 -13.72 9.31 -19.72
CA GLU A 143 -13.61 10.58 -20.47
C GLU A 143 -13.07 11.73 -19.61
N LYS A 144 -13.41 11.77 -18.31
CA LYS A 144 -12.88 12.77 -17.38
C LYS A 144 -11.36 12.73 -17.22
N TRP A 145 -10.76 11.54 -17.25
CA TRP A 145 -9.31 11.37 -17.16
C TRP A 145 -8.64 11.67 -18.49
N GLN A 146 -9.27 11.34 -19.62
CA GLN A 146 -8.79 11.75 -20.94
C GLN A 146 -8.81 13.28 -21.12
N ALA A 147 -9.83 13.96 -20.60
CA ALA A 147 -9.90 15.42 -20.60
C ALA A 147 -8.83 16.06 -19.69
N LEU A 148 -8.48 15.44 -18.55
CA LEU A 148 -7.39 15.91 -17.70
C LEU A 148 -6.01 15.66 -18.33
N GLU A 149 -5.81 14.50 -18.97
CA GLU A 149 -4.60 14.20 -19.73
C GLU A 149 -4.45 15.13 -20.93
N SER A 150 -5.54 15.47 -21.64
CA SER A 150 -5.46 16.43 -22.75
C SER A 150 -5.13 17.84 -22.27
N VAL A 151 -5.62 18.27 -21.10
CA VAL A 151 -5.28 19.57 -20.51
C VAL A 151 -3.82 19.62 -20.06
N VAL A 152 -3.30 18.55 -19.44
CA VAL A 152 -1.90 18.44 -19.01
C VAL A 152 -0.93 18.27 -20.18
N ALA A 153 -1.33 17.53 -21.23
CA ALA A 153 -0.54 17.33 -22.44
C ALA A 153 -0.62 18.50 -23.42
N SER A 154 -1.64 19.36 -23.29
CA SER A 154 -1.75 20.55 -24.12
C SER A 154 -0.64 21.55 -23.80
N PRO A 155 -0.21 22.37 -24.77
CA PRO A 155 0.74 23.44 -24.54
C PRO A 155 0.20 24.55 -23.60
N ALA A 156 -1.02 24.44 -23.08
CA ALA A 156 -1.60 25.42 -22.16
C ALA A 156 -0.81 25.58 -20.85
N SER A 157 -0.04 24.57 -20.42
CA SER A 157 0.81 24.67 -19.22
C SER A 157 1.91 25.75 -19.36
N HIS A 158 2.51 25.89 -20.54
CA HIS A 158 3.50 26.95 -20.79
C HIS A 158 2.84 28.33 -20.94
N LEU A 159 1.60 28.40 -21.43
CA LEU A 159 0.83 29.64 -21.51
C LEU A 159 0.36 30.11 -20.14
N LEU A 160 0.06 29.19 -19.22
CA LEU A 160 -0.27 29.51 -17.83
C LEU A 160 0.96 29.97 -17.04
N GLU A 161 2.15 29.43 -17.29
CA GLU A 161 3.40 29.98 -16.71
C GLU A 161 3.67 31.41 -17.22
N HIS A 162 3.59 31.64 -18.54
CA HIS A 162 3.77 32.99 -19.10
C HIS A 162 2.66 33.98 -18.72
N ALA A 163 1.43 33.52 -18.52
CA ALA A 163 0.33 34.35 -18.04
C ALA A 163 0.46 34.66 -16.54
N ASN A 164 0.96 33.71 -15.73
CA ASN A 164 1.24 33.91 -14.31
C ASN A 164 2.34 34.97 -14.10
N ASP A 165 3.40 34.94 -14.90
CA ASP A 165 4.45 35.98 -14.87
C ASP A 165 3.93 37.37 -15.28
N ARG A 166 2.85 37.44 -16.08
CA ARG A 166 2.25 38.71 -16.54
C ARG A 166 1.19 39.28 -15.59
N PHE A 167 0.60 38.44 -14.72
CA PHE A 167 -0.42 38.81 -13.72
C PHE A 167 0.11 38.93 -12.28
N GLN A 168 1.40 38.65 -12.05
CA GLN A 168 2.08 38.82 -10.77
C GLN A 168 1.98 40.22 -10.12
N PRO A 169 1.79 41.37 -10.82
CA PRO A 169 1.69 42.66 -10.13
C PRO A 169 0.34 42.96 -9.46
N LEU A 170 -0.65 42.06 -9.51
CA LEU A 170 -2.02 42.32 -9.01
C LEU A 170 -2.53 41.38 -7.91
N LEU A 171 -1.75 40.38 -7.48
CA LEU A 171 -2.19 39.41 -6.48
C LEU A 171 -1.65 39.77 -5.08
N PRO A 172 -2.50 39.87 -4.04
CA PRO A 172 -2.03 40.11 -2.67
C PRO A 172 -1.15 38.94 -2.17
N PRO A 173 -0.19 39.21 -1.26
CA PRO A 173 0.91 38.30 -0.88
C PRO A 173 0.50 36.99 -0.16
N PHE A 174 -0.78 36.61 -0.18
CA PHE A 174 -1.31 35.51 0.64
C PHE A 174 -1.47 34.18 -0.11
N VAL A 175 -1.25 34.13 -1.42
CA VAL A 175 -1.41 32.90 -2.21
C VAL A 175 -0.08 32.48 -2.84
N LEU A 176 0.80 31.89 -2.05
CA LEU A 176 1.87 31.01 -2.56
C LEU A 176 2.19 29.90 -1.55
N PRO A 177 1.99 28.61 -1.87
CA PRO A 177 2.91 27.56 -1.48
C PRO A 177 4.13 27.64 -2.41
N ARG A 178 5.08 28.49 -2.03
CA ARG A 178 6.40 28.64 -2.65
C ARG A 178 7.32 27.52 -2.17
N GLU A 179 7.25 26.31 -2.72
CA GLU A 179 8.25 25.27 -2.43
C GLU A 179 8.40 24.32 -3.64
N ARG A 180 9.07 24.80 -4.69
CA ARG A 180 9.89 23.94 -5.56
C ARG A 180 10.93 24.73 -6.36
N LYS A 181 11.89 25.37 -5.69
CA LYS A 181 13.23 25.63 -6.26
C LYS A 181 14.28 25.59 -5.13
N ALA A 182 14.54 24.40 -4.62
CA ALA A 182 15.75 24.07 -3.87
C ALA A 182 16.16 22.63 -4.22
N PHE A 183 16.58 22.46 -5.48
CA PHE A 183 17.49 21.40 -5.89
C PHE A 183 18.51 22.09 -6.82
N LEU A 184 19.46 22.77 -6.19
CA LEU A 184 20.87 22.61 -6.54
C LEU A 184 21.45 21.67 -5.47
#